data_AF-A0A5D2S967-F1
#
_entry.id   AF-A0A5D2S967-F1
#
_cell.length_a   1.000
_cell.length_b   1.000
_cell.length_c   1.000
_cell.angle_alpha   90.00
_cell.angle_beta   90.00
_cell.angle_gamma   90.00
#
_symmetry.space_group_name_H-M   'P 1'
#
loop_
_entity.id
_entity.type
_entity.pdbx_description
1 polymer ?
#
loop_
_entity_poly.entity_id
_entity_poly.type
_entity_poly.pdbx_seq_one_letter_code
_entity_poly.pdbx_strand_id
1 'polypeptide(L)'
;MFTLCIYTCLSISLCFSLSHKDLNFLLKTHFGFSVFCLSLPSITLMASIIESGWLYLITHFSDFQLASMGSFLLHESVFFLSGLPFIYLERAGLLSKYKIQTKNNTPTAQEKCITRLLLYHFSVNLPLMIVSYPVFRCMGMRSSLPLPSWKVVLTQIIFYFILEDFVFYWGHRVLHTKWLYKHVHSVHHEYATPFGLTSEYAHPAEILFLGFATMLVLPSPAHI
;
A
#
# COMPACT_ATOMS: atom_id res chain seq x y z
N MET A 1 2.41 -9.98 -2.97
CA MET A 1 1.28 -9.34 -3.68
C MET A 1 0.27 -8.76 -2.68
N PHE A 2 -0.09 -9.50 -1.60
CA PHE A 2 -0.75 -8.98 -0.37
C PHE A 2 -0.06 -7.75 0.23
N THR A 3 1.25 -7.80 0.32
CA THR A 3 2.06 -6.83 1.04
C THR A 3 2.28 -5.57 0.21
N LEU A 4 2.49 -5.75 -1.10
CA LEU A 4 2.69 -4.66 -2.04
C LEU A 4 1.51 -3.68 -2.10
N CYS A 5 0.25 -4.07 -1.85
CA CYS A 5 -0.91 -3.17 -1.90
C CYS A 5 -1.14 -2.38 -0.59
N ILE A 6 -1.10 -3.06 0.57
CA ILE A 6 -1.15 -2.39 1.89
C ILE A 6 -0.01 -1.38 2.02
N TYR A 7 1.20 -1.76 1.60
CA TYR A 7 2.36 -0.88 1.66
C TYR A 7 2.51 0.06 0.49
N THR A 8 2.08 -0.21 -0.74
CA THR A 8 2.00 0.89 -1.72
C THR A 8 1.01 1.93 -1.26
N CYS A 9 -0.06 1.59 -0.54
CA CYS A 9 -0.98 2.63 -0.06
C CYS A 9 -0.45 3.37 1.15
N LEU A 10 0.14 2.69 2.14
CA LEU A 10 0.82 3.38 3.25
C LEU A 10 2.00 4.20 2.72
N SER A 11 2.81 3.62 1.83
CA SER A 11 3.95 4.29 1.19
C SER A 11 3.51 5.41 0.28
N ILE A 12 2.42 5.30 -0.49
CA ILE A 12 1.87 6.38 -1.32
C ILE A 12 1.28 7.48 -0.43
N SER A 13 0.62 7.14 0.68
CA SER A 13 0.25 8.11 1.74
C SER A 13 1.47 8.80 2.37
N LEU A 14 2.59 8.09 2.49
CA LEU A 14 3.89 8.56 2.97
C LEU A 14 4.76 9.23 1.87
N CYS A 15 4.37 9.13 0.59
CA CYS A 15 5.20 9.45 -0.59
C CYS A 15 4.51 10.42 -1.55
N PHE A 16 3.39 11.03 -1.17
CA PHE A 16 2.83 12.16 -1.91
C PHE A 16 3.66 13.41 -1.67
N SER A 17 4.86 13.46 -2.26
CA SER A 17 5.83 14.55 -2.07
C SER A 17 6.94 14.57 -3.10
N LEU A 18 6.71 15.30 -4.19
CA LEU A 18 7.78 15.74 -5.10
C LEU A 18 8.18 17.17 -4.71
N SER A 19 9.34 17.34 -4.05
CA SER A 19 9.89 18.67 -3.79
C SER A 19 10.67 19.22 -5.00
N HIS A 20 10.34 20.45 -5.38
CA HIS A 20 10.86 21.24 -6.51
C HIS A 20 12.40 21.36 -6.61
N LYS A 21 13.14 21.23 -5.49
CA LYS A 21 14.55 21.64 -5.42
C LYS A 21 15.54 20.64 -6.02
N ASP A 22 15.20 19.35 -6.01
CA ASP A 22 16.21 18.30 -6.26
C ASP A 22 16.05 17.58 -7.62
N LEU A 23 14.99 17.84 -8.40
CA LEU A 23 14.87 17.32 -9.76
C LEU A 23 15.84 18.04 -10.73
N ASN A 24 16.08 19.33 -10.49
CA ASN A 24 17.10 20.11 -11.19
C ASN A 24 18.53 19.61 -10.91
N PHE A 25 18.75 18.91 -9.79
CA PHE A 25 20.05 18.33 -9.46
C PHE A 25 20.30 17.02 -10.22
N LEU A 26 19.29 16.17 -10.39
CA LEU A 26 19.39 14.92 -11.18
C LEU A 26 19.63 15.18 -12.67
N LEU A 27 18.97 16.19 -13.25
CA LEU A 27 19.21 16.60 -14.64
C LEU A 27 20.62 17.18 -14.83
N LYS A 28 21.18 17.86 -13.82
CA LYS A 28 22.54 18.41 -13.87
C LYS A 28 23.66 17.39 -13.68
N THR A 29 23.42 16.28 -12.97
CA THR A 29 24.48 15.35 -12.57
C THR A 29 24.65 14.14 -13.49
N HIS A 30 23.65 13.78 -14.30
CA HIS A 30 23.72 12.61 -15.19
C HIS A 30 23.86 12.92 -16.69
N PHE A 31 23.64 14.16 -17.13
CA PHE A 31 23.89 14.57 -18.52
C PHE A 31 24.78 15.79 -18.53
N GLY A 32 26.06 15.60 -18.82
CA GLY A 32 27.04 16.66 -19.05
C GLY A 32 26.79 17.41 -20.36
N PHE A 33 25.60 17.98 -20.52
CA PHE A 33 25.20 18.76 -21.67
C PHE A 33 24.50 20.02 -21.18
N SER A 34 25.05 21.19 -21.56
CA SER A 34 24.41 22.51 -21.43
C SER A 34 23.17 22.60 -22.33
N VAL A 35 22.18 21.75 -22.08
CA VAL A 35 20.86 21.86 -22.68
C VAL A 35 20.06 22.75 -21.75
N PHE A 36 19.81 23.96 -22.27
CA PHE A 36 18.67 24.82 -21.97
C PHE A 36 17.73 24.26 -20.90
N CYS A 37 17.58 25.01 -19.82
CA CYS A 37 16.65 24.80 -18.71
C CYS A 37 15.21 24.69 -19.25
N LEU A 38 14.83 23.52 -19.77
CA LEU A 38 13.44 23.15 -20.02
C LEU A 38 12.87 22.73 -18.66
N SER A 39 12.52 23.74 -17.87
CA SER A 39 11.57 23.59 -16.77
C SER A 39 10.30 23.01 -17.40
N LEU A 40 10.13 21.69 -17.38
CA LEU A 40 8.94 21.04 -17.92
C LEU A 40 7.74 21.54 -17.10
N PRO A 41 6.85 22.39 -17.69
CA PRO A 41 5.80 23.06 -16.93
C PRO A 41 4.88 22.07 -16.20
N SER A 42 4.72 20.87 -16.79
CA SER A 42 3.93 19.76 -16.26
C SER A 42 4.43 19.25 -14.91
N ILE A 43 5.75 19.22 -14.68
CA ILE A 43 6.31 18.68 -13.44
C ILE A 43 6.19 19.69 -12.30
N THR A 44 6.44 20.97 -12.59
CA THR A 44 6.22 22.07 -11.63
C THR A 44 4.75 22.21 -11.25
N LEU A 45 3.84 22.01 -12.22
CA LEU A 45 2.40 22.03 -11.98
C LEU A 45 1.96 20.86 -11.09
N MET A 46 2.44 19.64 -11.36
CA MET A 46 2.11 18.46 -10.54
C MET A 46 2.61 18.60 -9.09
N ALA A 47 3.84 19.09 -8.89
CA ALA A 47 4.39 19.35 -7.56
C ALA A 47 3.54 20.38 -6.79
N SER A 48 3.10 21.46 -7.44
CA SER A 48 2.26 22.47 -6.79
C SER A 48 0.85 21.96 -6.47
N ILE A 49 0.29 21.07 -7.29
CA ILE A 49 -1.00 20.43 -7.03
C ILE A 49 -0.90 19.49 -5.83
N ILE A 50 0.17 18.69 -5.74
CA ILE A 50 0.41 17.77 -4.63
C ILE A 50 0.59 18.57 -3.33
N GLU A 51 1.45 19.60 -3.33
CA GLU A 51 1.65 20.45 -2.14
C GLU A 51 0.36 21.17 -1.73
N SER A 52 -0.44 21.66 -2.68
CA SER A 52 -1.72 22.31 -2.38
C SER A 52 -2.75 21.33 -1.83
N GLY A 53 -2.82 20.12 -2.39
CA GLY A 53 -3.68 19.05 -1.90
C GLY A 53 -3.28 18.58 -0.50
N TRP A 54 -1.97 18.40 -0.27
CA TRP A 54 -1.45 18.05 1.04
C TRP A 54 -1.72 19.15 2.07
N LEU A 55 -1.48 20.42 1.71
CA LEU A 55 -1.81 21.56 2.56
C LEU A 55 -3.29 21.58 2.93
N TYR A 56 -4.18 21.32 1.97
CA TYR A 56 -5.61 21.21 2.24
C TYR A 56 -5.90 20.10 3.26
N LEU A 57 -5.30 18.92 3.08
CA LEU A 57 -5.49 17.78 3.98
C LEU A 57 -5.01 18.07 5.41
N ILE A 58 -3.78 18.58 5.58
CA ILE A 58 -3.21 18.84 6.93
C ILE A 58 -3.88 20.02 7.65
N THR A 59 -4.58 20.89 6.93
CA THR A 59 -5.32 22.03 7.52
C THR A 59 -6.75 21.67 7.91
N HIS A 60 -7.37 20.69 7.24
CA HIS A 60 -8.76 20.30 7.47
C HIS A 60 -8.92 19.01 8.28
N PHE A 61 -7.88 18.18 8.38
CA PHE A 61 -7.91 16.91 9.10
C PHE A 61 -6.77 16.82 10.11
N SER A 62 -7.04 16.16 11.23
CA SER A 62 -6.03 15.85 12.25
C SER A 62 -5.07 14.74 11.80
N ASP A 63 -3.86 14.71 12.37
CA ASP A 63 -2.91 13.60 12.18
C ASP A 63 -3.54 12.23 12.40
N PHE A 64 -4.44 12.13 13.39
CA PHE A 64 -5.18 10.89 13.68
C PHE A 64 -6.07 10.50 12.50
N GLN A 65 -6.87 11.43 11.98
CA GLN A 65 -7.76 11.16 10.85
C GLN A 65 -6.98 10.80 9.59
N LEU A 66 -5.87 11.49 9.33
CA LEU A 66 -5.02 11.22 8.17
C LEU A 66 -4.36 9.84 8.26
N ALA A 67 -3.77 9.50 9.41
CA ALA A 67 -3.05 8.24 9.60
C ALA A 67 -3.96 7.01 9.78
N SER A 68 -5.22 7.20 10.17
CA SER A 68 -6.19 6.10 10.32
C SER A 68 -7.15 6.04 9.13
N MET A 69 -8.19 6.87 9.12
CA MET A 69 -9.24 6.86 8.09
C MET A 69 -8.71 7.25 6.71
N GLY A 70 -7.83 8.25 6.63
CA GLY A 70 -7.22 8.69 5.37
C GLY A 70 -6.42 7.58 4.71
N SER A 71 -5.50 6.97 5.48
CA SER A 71 -4.71 5.82 5.02
C SER A 71 -5.58 4.60 4.69
N PHE A 72 -6.63 4.32 5.47
CA PHE A 72 -7.58 3.25 5.16
C PHE A 72 -8.30 3.49 3.83
N LEU A 73 -8.85 4.68 3.62
CA LEU A 73 -9.57 5.01 2.37
C LEU A 73 -8.64 4.97 1.16
N LEU A 74 -7.41 5.47 1.28
CA LEU A 74 -6.41 5.38 0.22
C LEU A 74 -6.12 3.90 -0.10
N HIS A 75 -5.93 3.08 0.94
CA HIS A 75 -5.71 1.65 0.82
C HIS A 75 -6.83 0.93 0.07
N GLU A 76 -8.06 1.04 0.57
CA GLU A 76 -9.22 0.40 -0.04
C GLU A 76 -9.40 0.88 -1.49
N SER A 77 -9.21 2.17 -1.74
CA SER A 77 -9.36 2.75 -3.08
C SER A 77 -8.37 2.12 -4.06
N VAL A 78 -7.07 2.16 -3.77
CA VAL A 78 -6.05 1.63 -4.68
C VAL A 78 -6.20 0.11 -4.84
N PHE A 79 -6.43 -0.61 -3.75
CA PHE A 79 -6.58 -2.07 -3.78
C PHE A 79 -7.78 -2.49 -4.64
N PHE A 80 -8.98 -1.97 -4.37
CA PHE A 80 -10.17 -2.34 -5.14
C PHE A 80 -10.18 -1.77 -6.56
N LEU A 81 -9.68 -0.54 -6.78
CA LEU A 81 -9.56 0.02 -8.13
C LEU A 81 -8.55 -0.77 -8.98
N SER A 82 -7.53 -1.38 -8.37
CA SER A 82 -6.60 -2.25 -9.08
C SER A 82 -7.23 -3.60 -9.40
N GLY A 83 -8.00 -4.20 -8.50
CA GLY A 83 -8.52 -5.56 -8.65
C GLY A 83 -9.84 -5.69 -9.41
N LEU A 84 -10.78 -4.74 -9.24
CA LEU A 84 -12.11 -4.78 -9.86
C LEU A 84 -12.09 -4.78 -11.39
N PRO A 85 -11.22 -4.01 -12.08
CA PRO A 85 -11.11 -4.08 -13.54
C PRO A 85 -10.76 -5.49 -14.02
N PHE A 86 -9.86 -6.21 -13.35
CA PHE A 86 -9.51 -7.57 -13.75
C PHE A 86 -10.64 -8.56 -13.53
N ILE A 87 -11.43 -8.41 -12.47
CA ILE A 87 -12.64 -9.22 -12.26
C ILE A 87 -13.67 -8.96 -13.37
N TYR A 88 -13.86 -7.70 -13.75
CA TYR A 88 -14.74 -7.36 -14.86
C TYR A 88 -14.27 -7.99 -16.17
N LEU A 89 -12.98 -7.86 -16.51
CA LEU A 89 -12.39 -8.47 -17.72
C LEU A 89 -12.51 -9.99 -17.72
N GLU A 90 -12.35 -10.63 -16.56
CA GLU A 90 -12.53 -12.07 -16.39
C GLU A 90 -13.99 -12.48 -16.59
N ARG A 91 -14.96 -11.77 -15.98
CA ARG A 91 -16.40 -12.04 -16.11
C ARG A 91 -16.90 -11.80 -17.54
N ALA A 92 -16.34 -10.81 -18.24
CA ALA A 92 -16.65 -10.53 -19.64
C ALA A 92 -15.99 -11.52 -20.61
N GLY A 93 -15.11 -12.41 -20.13
CA GLY A 93 -14.42 -13.40 -20.96
C GLY A 93 -13.32 -12.83 -21.87
N LEU A 94 -12.98 -11.54 -21.76
CA LEU A 94 -12.08 -10.83 -22.67
C LEU A 94 -10.63 -11.33 -22.61
N LEU A 95 -10.21 -11.87 -21.45
CA LEU A 95 -8.86 -12.39 -21.23
C LEU A 95 -8.80 -13.92 -21.10
N SER A 96 -9.89 -14.62 -21.41
CA SER A 96 -10.01 -16.07 -21.26
C SER A 96 -8.91 -16.86 -21.99
N LYS A 97 -8.51 -16.40 -23.19
CA LYS A 97 -7.39 -16.95 -23.99
C LYS A 97 -6.04 -16.99 -23.26
N TYR A 98 -5.77 -16.02 -22.39
CA TYR A 98 -4.47 -15.87 -21.73
C TYR A 98 -4.41 -16.57 -20.37
N LYS A 99 -5.51 -17.23 -19.97
CA LYS A 99 -5.63 -17.83 -18.65
C LYS A 99 -4.88 -19.16 -18.58
N ILE A 100 -4.00 -19.30 -17.59
CA ILE A 100 -3.16 -20.49 -17.38
C ILE A 100 -3.92 -21.55 -16.58
N GLN A 101 -4.71 -21.15 -15.59
CA GLN A 101 -5.46 -22.07 -14.73
C GLN A 101 -6.72 -22.58 -15.43
N THR A 102 -6.92 -23.90 -15.39
CA THR A 102 -8.06 -24.59 -16.02
C THR A 102 -9.37 -24.42 -15.25
N LYS A 103 -9.30 -24.28 -13.92
CA LYS A 103 -10.47 -24.10 -13.05
C LYS A 103 -10.74 -22.61 -12.85
N ASN A 104 -11.98 -22.18 -13.06
CA ASN A 104 -12.41 -20.81 -12.81
C ASN A 104 -13.26 -20.72 -11.54
N ASN A 105 -13.13 -19.61 -10.81
CA ASN A 105 -14.06 -19.30 -9.73
C ASN A 105 -15.39 -18.85 -10.34
N THR A 106 -16.50 -19.28 -9.74
CA THR A 106 -17.82 -18.80 -10.14
C THR A 106 -18.01 -17.34 -9.69
N PRO A 107 -18.88 -16.56 -10.36
CA PRO A 107 -19.22 -15.21 -9.92
C PRO A 107 -19.67 -15.13 -8.46
N THR A 108 -20.45 -16.11 -8.00
CA THR A 108 -20.89 -16.23 -6.60
C THR A 108 -19.72 -16.44 -5.64
N ALA A 109 -18.72 -17.24 -6.03
CA ALA A 109 -17.52 -17.45 -5.20
C ALA A 109 -16.67 -16.17 -5.11
N GLN A 110 -16.59 -15.39 -6.19
CA GLN A 110 -15.93 -14.07 -6.20
C GLN A 110 -16.69 -13.07 -5.32
N GLU A 111 -18.02 -13.01 -5.39
CA GLU A 111 -18.84 -12.12 -4.55
C GLU A 111 -18.73 -12.45 -3.07
N LYS A 112 -18.71 -13.74 -2.74
CA LYS A 112 -18.45 -14.20 -1.36
C LYS A 112 -17.05 -13.79 -0.88
N CYS A 113 -16.04 -13.89 -1.75
CA CYS A 113 -14.68 -13.41 -1.45
C CYS A 113 -14.70 -11.92 -1.14
N ILE A 114 -15.27 -11.11 -2.04
CA ILE A 114 -15.31 -9.65 -1.92
C ILE A 114 -16.05 -9.22 -0.66
N THR A 115 -17.19 -9.86 -0.37
CA THR A 115 -17.99 -9.53 0.83
C THR A 115 -17.21 -9.82 2.11
N ARG A 116 -16.55 -10.98 2.20
CA ARG A 116 -15.73 -11.33 3.36
C ARG A 116 -14.50 -10.44 3.47
N LEU A 117 -13.88 -10.11 2.34
CA LEU A 117 -12.72 -9.23 2.28
C LEU A 117 -13.05 -7.84 2.83
N LEU A 118 -14.15 -7.23 2.35
CA LEU A 118 -14.66 -5.97 2.89
C LEU A 118 -14.92 -6.09 4.39
N LEU A 119 -15.61 -7.15 4.83
CA LEU A 119 -15.84 -7.37 6.26
C LEU A 119 -14.53 -7.39 7.06
N TYR A 120 -13.51 -8.11 6.60
CA TYR A 120 -12.21 -8.19 7.30
C TYR A 120 -11.45 -6.86 7.26
N HIS A 121 -11.49 -6.13 6.15
CA HIS A 121 -10.85 -4.81 6.07
C HIS A 121 -11.49 -3.82 7.05
N PHE A 122 -12.82 -3.77 7.11
CA PHE A 122 -13.53 -2.88 8.05
C PHE A 122 -13.44 -3.34 9.51
N SER A 123 -13.47 -4.65 9.79
CA SER A 123 -13.49 -5.18 11.16
C SER A 123 -12.13 -5.48 11.76
N VAL A 124 -11.07 -5.57 10.94
CA VAL A 124 -9.71 -5.91 11.38
C VAL A 124 -8.71 -4.83 10.96
N ASN A 125 -8.61 -4.49 9.66
CA ASN A 125 -7.59 -3.54 9.19
C ASN A 125 -7.83 -2.13 9.73
N LEU A 126 -9.06 -1.62 9.65
CA LEU A 126 -9.39 -0.29 10.14
C LEU A 126 -9.15 -0.15 11.66
N PRO A 127 -9.62 -1.08 12.53
CA PRO A 127 -9.25 -1.06 13.95
C PRO A 127 -7.74 -1.15 14.19
N LEU A 128 -7.02 -1.98 13.43
CA LEU A 128 -5.56 -2.07 13.54
C LEU A 128 -4.89 -0.72 13.22
N MET A 129 -5.35 -0.01 12.17
CA MET A 129 -4.86 1.34 11.82
C MET A 129 -5.19 2.40 12.88
N ILE A 130 -6.32 2.27 13.57
CA ILE A 130 -6.68 3.18 14.68
C ILE A 130 -5.79 2.92 15.90
N VAL A 131 -5.62 1.64 16.26
CA VAL A 131 -4.82 1.21 17.42
C VAL A 131 -3.32 1.44 17.21
N SER A 132 -2.86 1.48 15.96
CA SER A 132 -1.45 1.75 15.62
C SER A 132 -1.03 3.21 15.78
N TYR A 133 -1.99 4.14 15.74
CA TYR A 133 -1.69 5.59 15.75
C TYR A 133 -0.82 6.05 16.93
N PRO A 134 -1.05 5.66 18.20
CA PRO A 134 -0.19 6.06 19.31
C PRO A 134 1.26 5.60 19.14
N VAL A 135 1.48 4.42 18.54
CA VAL A 135 2.82 3.89 18.24
C VAL A 135 3.49 4.79 17.21
N PHE A 136 2.81 5.12 16.11
CA PHE A 136 3.36 6.02 15.09
C PHE A 136 3.65 7.42 15.63
N ARG A 137 2.77 7.95 16.49
CA ARG A 137 3.02 9.22 17.20
C ARG A 137 4.24 9.17 18.11
N CYS A 138 4.43 8.07 18.85
CA CYS A 138 5.62 7.85 19.67
C CYS A 138 6.90 7.75 18.82
N MET A 139 6.78 7.17 17.63
CA MET A 139 7.88 7.10 16.64
C MET A 139 8.17 8.43 15.95
N GLY A 140 7.43 9.50 16.23
CA GLY A 140 7.70 10.84 15.70
C GLY A 140 6.94 11.22 14.43
N MET A 141 5.86 10.49 14.09
CA MET A 141 4.98 10.80 12.98
C MET A 141 4.40 12.23 13.11
N ARG A 142 4.52 13.01 12.04
CA ARG A 142 3.99 14.37 11.92
C ARG A 142 3.59 14.61 10.48
N SER A 143 2.42 15.21 10.26
CA SER A 143 2.00 15.69 8.93
C SER A 143 2.33 17.18 8.83
N SER A 144 3.35 17.52 8.05
CA SER A 144 3.80 18.93 7.97
C SER A 144 4.39 19.30 6.61
N LEU A 145 4.59 20.60 6.41
CA LEU A 145 5.37 21.15 5.31
C LEU A 145 6.68 21.75 5.83
N PRO A 146 7.75 21.80 5.01
CA PRO A 146 7.82 21.32 3.63
C PRO A 146 7.88 19.78 3.54
N LEU A 147 7.43 19.27 2.41
CA LEU A 147 7.50 17.85 2.09
C LEU A 147 8.95 17.33 2.06
N PRO A 148 9.20 16.06 2.43
CA PRO A 148 10.54 15.48 2.40
C PRO A 148 11.13 15.52 0.98
N SER A 149 12.46 15.60 0.89
CA SER A 149 13.14 15.55 -0.41
C SER A 149 12.98 14.17 -1.05
N TRP A 150 13.04 14.10 -2.40
CA TRP A 150 12.88 12.83 -3.11
C TRP A 150 13.93 11.79 -2.69
N LYS A 151 15.11 12.23 -2.25
CA LYS A 151 16.18 11.34 -1.74
C LYS A 151 15.73 10.63 -0.47
N VAL A 152 15.10 11.35 0.45
CA VAL A 152 14.54 10.78 1.69
C VAL A 152 13.42 9.80 1.34
N VAL A 153 12.48 10.24 0.51
CA VAL A 153 11.34 9.42 0.07
C VAL A 153 11.79 8.12 -0.62
N LEU A 154 12.72 8.21 -1.59
CA LEU A 154 13.24 7.04 -2.30
C LEU A 154 14.01 6.10 -1.36
N THR A 155 14.82 6.65 -0.45
CA THR A 155 15.56 5.85 0.53
C THR A 155 14.59 5.12 1.46
N GLN A 156 13.54 5.79 1.92
CA GLN A 156 12.47 5.20 2.73
C GLN A 156 11.72 4.10 1.96
N ILE A 157 11.33 4.33 0.70
CA ILE A 157 10.69 3.30 -0.13
C ILE A 157 11.57 2.06 -0.25
N ILE A 158 12.86 2.22 -0.61
CA ILE A 158 13.77 1.08 -0.79
C ILE A 158 13.95 0.33 0.53
N PHE A 159 14.17 1.07 1.62
CA PHE A 159 14.36 0.49 2.94
C PHE A 159 13.12 -0.28 3.40
N TYR A 160 11.93 0.32 3.32
CA TYR A 160 10.68 -0.34 3.70
C TYR A 160 10.34 -1.50 2.79
N PHE A 161 10.62 -1.42 1.48
CA PHE A 161 10.44 -2.53 0.56
C PHE A 161 11.28 -3.75 0.97
N ILE A 162 12.57 -3.56 1.27
CA ILE A 162 13.45 -4.65 1.73
C ILE A 162 12.98 -5.22 3.07
N LEU A 163 12.66 -4.33 4.02
CA LEU A 163 12.25 -4.72 5.36
C LEU A 163 10.94 -5.52 5.35
N GLU A 164 9.98 -5.05 4.56
CA GLU A 164 8.67 -5.68 4.42
C GLU A 164 8.78 -7.02 3.70
N ASP A 165 9.55 -7.11 2.62
CA ASP A 165 9.79 -8.38 1.93
C ASP A 165 10.42 -9.41 2.89
N PHE A 166 11.39 -8.98 3.71
CA PHE A 166 12.00 -9.82 4.73
C PHE A 166 10.98 -10.29 5.78
N VAL A 167 10.25 -9.37 6.41
CA VAL A 167 9.27 -9.69 7.46
C VAL A 167 8.15 -10.58 6.91
N PHE A 168 7.66 -10.26 5.71
CA PHE A 168 6.60 -11.03 5.06
C PHE A 168 7.08 -12.42 4.68
N TYR A 169 8.27 -12.57 4.10
CA TYR A 169 8.83 -13.88 3.74
C TYR A 169 8.92 -14.81 4.95
N TRP A 170 9.52 -14.33 6.05
CA TRP A 170 9.67 -15.14 7.25
C TRP A 170 8.34 -15.38 7.96
N GLY A 171 7.49 -14.36 8.05
CA GLY A 171 6.13 -14.48 8.61
C GLY A 171 5.29 -15.49 7.84
N HIS A 172 5.32 -15.42 6.51
CA HIS A 172 4.63 -16.37 5.63
C HIS A 172 5.16 -17.80 5.80
N ARG A 173 6.49 -17.96 5.91
CA ARG A 173 7.09 -19.27 6.18
C ARG A 173 6.64 -19.85 7.53
N VAL A 174 6.49 -19.02 8.56
CA VAL A 174 5.94 -19.43 9.87
C VAL A 174 4.48 -19.86 9.74
N LEU A 175 3.66 -19.11 8.98
CA LEU A 175 2.26 -19.45 8.71
C LEU A 175 2.10 -20.79 7.98
N HIS A 176 3.10 -21.22 7.21
CA HIS A 176 3.15 -22.53 6.56
C HIS A 176 3.54 -23.70 7.48
N THR A 177 3.80 -23.49 8.77
CA THR A 177 3.94 -24.60 9.72
C THR A 177 2.64 -25.39 9.83
N LYS A 178 2.70 -26.71 10.07
CA LYS A 178 1.53 -27.62 10.00
C LYS A 178 0.30 -27.11 10.77
N TRP A 179 0.50 -26.56 11.97
CA TRP A 179 -0.58 -26.08 12.80
C TRP A 179 -1.18 -24.76 12.29
N LEU A 180 -0.34 -23.76 12.00
CA LEU A 180 -0.79 -22.46 11.49
C LEU A 180 -1.41 -22.59 10.09
N TYR A 181 -0.85 -23.45 9.24
CA TYR A 181 -1.40 -23.70 7.93
C TYR A 181 -2.83 -24.21 8.01
N LYS A 182 -3.06 -25.24 8.83
CA LYS A 182 -4.39 -25.87 8.93
C LYS A 182 -5.45 -24.91 9.48
N HIS A 183 -5.11 -24.11 10.49
CA HIS A 183 -6.11 -23.33 11.24
C HIS A 183 -6.18 -21.85 10.86
N VAL A 184 -5.14 -21.30 10.24
CA VAL A 184 -5.03 -19.87 9.93
C VAL A 184 -4.80 -19.67 8.43
N HIS A 185 -3.68 -20.15 7.89
CA HIS A 185 -3.28 -19.85 6.52
C HIS A 185 -4.08 -20.62 5.44
N SER A 186 -4.88 -21.60 5.84
CA SER A 186 -5.77 -22.34 4.93
C SER A 186 -6.83 -21.45 4.30
N VAL A 187 -7.27 -20.38 4.98
CA VAL A 187 -8.22 -19.40 4.43
C VAL A 187 -7.60 -18.65 3.25
N HIS A 188 -6.34 -18.24 3.37
CA HIS A 188 -5.61 -17.59 2.28
C HIS A 188 -5.48 -18.49 1.04
N HIS A 189 -5.39 -19.80 1.25
CA HIS A 189 -5.35 -20.79 0.17
C HIS A 189 -6.72 -21.36 -0.23
N GLU A 190 -7.85 -20.78 0.21
CA GLU A 190 -9.20 -21.25 -0.15
C GLU A 190 -9.44 -21.21 -1.67
N TYR A 191 -8.87 -20.22 -2.35
CA TYR A 191 -9.02 -20.01 -3.79
C TYR A 191 -7.81 -20.56 -4.57
N ALA A 192 -7.91 -21.81 -5.02
CA ALA A 192 -6.85 -22.48 -5.80
C ALA A 192 -6.51 -21.78 -7.13
N THR A 193 -7.48 -21.05 -7.71
CA THR A 193 -7.24 -20.12 -8.82
C THR A 193 -7.32 -18.70 -8.28
N PRO A 194 -6.23 -18.14 -7.74
CA PRO A 194 -6.27 -16.80 -7.17
C PRO A 194 -6.53 -15.76 -8.26
N PHE A 195 -7.23 -14.71 -7.89
CA PHE A 195 -7.44 -13.49 -8.69
C PHE A 195 -7.03 -12.27 -7.84
N GLY A 196 -6.90 -11.09 -8.46
CA GLY A 196 -6.34 -9.90 -7.80
C GLY A 196 -6.80 -9.68 -6.36
N LEU A 197 -8.11 -9.68 -6.10
CA LEU A 197 -8.63 -9.43 -4.75
C LEU A 197 -8.44 -10.57 -3.74
N THR A 198 -8.17 -11.81 -4.18
CA THR A 198 -7.77 -12.88 -3.26
C THR A 198 -6.41 -12.61 -2.65
N SER A 199 -5.65 -11.66 -3.22
CA SER A 199 -4.42 -11.18 -2.63
C SER A 199 -4.63 -10.34 -1.37
N GLU A 200 -5.83 -10.13 -0.82
CA GLU A 200 -5.96 -9.67 0.59
C GLU A 200 -6.89 -10.55 1.43
N TYR A 201 -7.39 -11.63 0.83
CA TYR A 201 -8.29 -12.57 1.50
C TYR A 201 -7.52 -13.53 2.42
N ALA A 202 -7.41 -13.18 3.70
CA ALA A 202 -6.74 -14.00 4.71
C ALA A 202 -7.57 -14.13 5.99
N HIS A 203 -7.16 -15.06 6.86
CA HIS A 203 -7.75 -15.20 8.17
C HIS A 203 -7.40 -13.96 9.04
N PRO A 204 -8.33 -13.42 9.87
CA PRO A 204 -8.07 -12.25 10.73
C PRO A 204 -6.78 -12.34 11.55
N ALA A 205 -6.47 -13.52 12.09
CA ALA A 205 -5.24 -13.75 12.84
C ALA A 205 -3.95 -13.62 11.99
N GLU A 206 -3.99 -13.99 10.71
CA GLU A 206 -2.86 -13.78 9.79
C GLU A 206 -2.67 -12.30 9.49
N ILE A 207 -3.78 -11.57 9.27
CA ILE A 207 -3.74 -10.12 9.05
C ILE A 207 -3.13 -9.40 10.27
N LEU A 208 -3.58 -9.74 11.48
CA LEU A 208 -3.02 -9.17 12.71
C LEU A 208 -1.54 -9.55 12.90
N PHE A 209 -1.18 -10.81 12.69
CA PHE A 209 0.19 -11.28 12.86
C PHE A 209 1.17 -10.55 11.95
N LEU A 210 0.87 -10.48 10.65
CA LEU A 210 1.72 -9.79 9.68
C LEU A 210 1.67 -8.27 9.88
N GLY A 211 0.51 -7.71 10.22
CA GLY A 211 0.35 -6.29 10.52
C GLY A 211 1.20 -5.83 11.71
N PHE A 212 1.16 -6.57 12.83
CA PHE A 212 1.99 -6.28 14.01
C PHE A 212 3.48 -6.51 13.76
N ALA A 213 3.84 -7.59 13.06
CA ALA A 213 5.23 -7.86 12.73
C ALA A 213 5.82 -6.68 11.95
N THR A 214 5.11 -6.22 10.93
CA THR A 214 5.56 -5.09 10.13
C THR A 214 5.64 -3.81 10.96
N MET A 215 4.63 -3.49 11.78
CA MET A 215 4.65 -2.32 12.65
C MET A 215 5.85 -2.26 13.62
N LEU A 216 6.18 -3.38 14.26
CA LEU A 216 7.23 -3.42 15.29
C LEU A 216 8.64 -3.33 14.72
N VAL A 217 8.81 -3.73 13.46
CA VAL A 217 10.12 -3.73 12.80
C VAL A 217 10.41 -2.39 12.12
N LEU A 218 9.43 -1.51 11.92
CA LEU A 218 9.65 -0.17 11.39
C LEU A 218 10.51 0.68 12.37
N PRO A 219 11.66 1.21 11.92
CA PRO A 219 12.40 2.20 12.70
C PRO A 219 11.72 3.59 12.63
N SER A 220 11.84 4.35 13.72
CA SER A 220 11.45 5.77 13.84
C SER A 220 12.40 6.72 13.05
N PRO A 221 11.98 7.95 12.65
CA PRO A 221 10.63 8.43 12.34
C PRO A 221 10.35 8.33 10.83
N ALA A 222 9.18 7.78 10.47
CA ALA A 222 8.60 8.05 9.17
C ALA A 222 8.10 9.51 9.18
N HIS A 223 8.73 10.37 8.37
CA HIS A 223 8.15 11.66 8.03
C HIS A 223 6.97 11.38 7.09
N ILE A 224 5.75 11.80 7.48
CA ILE A 224 4.56 11.79 6.63
C ILE A 224 4.45 13.16 5.94
#